data_AF-A0A833ISB2-F1
#
_entry.id   AF-A0A833ISB2-F1
#
_cell.length_a   1.000
_cell.length_b   1.000
_cell.length_c   1.000
_cell.angle_alpha   90.00
_cell.angle_beta   90.00
_cell.angle_gamma   90.00
#
_symmetry.space_group_name_H-M   'P 1'
#
loop_
_entity.id
_entity.type
_entity.pdbx_description
1 polymer ?
#
loop_
_entity_poly.entity_id
_entity_poly.type
_entity_poly.pdbx_seq_one_letter_code
_entity_poly.pdbx_strand_id
1 'polypeptide(L)'
;MWRPCERCWSSNYGAVEGGACLESLASALKLLHLLAAVVMFGAGLTTAFFMLQADRAGDAAHMAATARAVVRAERLLIVPAVLLLLLSGMSLAELRGLPRDTPWLVASVVVFSLVGLIWLPVMWLQGRAARLAEACAAQGQPLPARFRRYMIWWYRLRWPESLGALLIFALMVFQPQW
;
A
#
# COMPACT_ATOMS: atom_id res chain seq x y z
N MET A 1 -59.41 -25.94 13.35
CA MET A 1 -59.64 -25.64 11.92
C MET A 1 -58.90 -24.33 11.61
N TRP A 2 -57.61 -24.43 11.31
CA TRP A 2 -56.71 -23.28 11.13
C TRP A 2 -56.54 -23.06 9.62
N ARG A 3 -56.89 -21.87 9.10
CA ARG A 3 -56.57 -21.48 7.71
C ARG A 3 -55.32 -20.59 7.75
N PRO A 4 -54.27 -20.87 6.96
CA PRO A 4 -53.15 -19.94 6.83
C PRO A 4 -53.60 -18.74 5.98
N CYS A 5 -53.34 -17.53 6.49
CA CYS A 5 -53.49 -16.29 5.73
C CYS A 5 -52.16 -16.02 5.01
N GLU A 6 -52.06 -16.41 3.74
CA GLU A 6 -50.84 -16.28 2.90
C GLU A 6 -50.56 -14.85 2.40
N ARG A 7 -51.09 -13.82 3.07
CA ARG A 7 -51.18 -12.46 2.50
C ARG A 7 -50.29 -11.43 3.18
N CYS A 8 -49.11 -11.83 3.67
CA CYS A 8 -48.17 -10.93 4.36
C CYS A 8 -46.69 -11.13 3.96
N TRP A 9 -46.42 -11.61 2.74
CA TRP A 9 -45.08 -12.05 2.32
C TRP A 9 -44.62 -11.42 0.99
N SER A 10 -44.76 -10.10 0.80
CA SER A 10 -44.24 -9.47 -0.43
C SER A 10 -43.75 -8.01 -0.34
N SER A 11 -43.52 -7.44 0.86
CA SER A 11 -43.06 -6.04 0.94
C SER A 11 -41.72 -5.79 1.64
N ASN A 12 -41.17 -6.74 2.42
CA ASN A 12 -39.94 -6.51 3.20
C ASN A 12 -38.72 -7.33 2.76
N TYR A 13 -38.86 -8.23 1.78
CA TYR A 13 -37.73 -9.04 1.31
C TYR A 13 -36.64 -8.18 0.65
N GLY A 14 -36.99 -7.23 -0.20
CA GLY A 14 -36.01 -6.37 -0.87
C GLY A 14 -35.18 -5.47 0.06
N ALA A 15 -35.75 -5.05 1.20
CA ALA A 15 -35.06 -4.21 2.18
C ALA A 15 -34.16 -5.04 3.11
N VAL A 16 -34.58 -6.24 3.50
CA VAL A 16 -33.80 -7.16 4.35
C VAL A 16 -32.67 -7.83 3.54
N GLU A 17 -32.93 -8.23 2.29
CA GLU A 17 -31.91 -8.74 1.37
C GLU A 17 -30.93 -7.63 0.96
N GLY A 18 -31.43 -6.41 0.72
CA GLY A 18 -30.60 -5.23 0.47
C GLY A 18 -29.67 -4.92 1.65
N GLY A 19 -30.18 -4.96 2.88
CA GLY A 19 -29.39 -4.79 4.10
C GLY A 19 -28.34 -5.89 4.27
N ALA A 20 -28.68 -7.16 4.06
CA ALA A 20 -27.74 -8.28 4.14
C ALA A 20 -26.65 -8.22 3.04
N CYS A 21 -27.00 -7.77 1.84
CA CYS A 21 -26.04 -7.55 0.75
C CYS A 21 -25.08 -6.40 1.08
N LEU A 22 -25.58 -5.30 1.64
CA LEU A 22 -24.76 -4.16 2.05
C LEU A 22 -23.81 -4.50 3.20
N GLU A 23 -24.26 -5.26 4.21
CA GLU A 23 -23.41 -5.73 5.31
C GLU A 23 -22.32 -6.70 4.86
N SER A 24 -22.65 -7.61 3.93
CA SER A 24 -21.67 -8.53 3.35
C SER A 24 -20.65 -7.80 2.47
N LEU A 25 -21.09 -6.81 1.68
CA LEU A 25 -20.22 -5.93 0.89
C LEU A 25 -19.27 -5.12 1.78
N ALA A 26 -19.78 -4.50 2.85
CA ALA A 26 -18.98 -3.72 3.79
C ALA A 26 -17.90 -4.58 4.46
N SER A 27 -18.21 -5.82 4.80
CA SER A 27 -17.27 -6.77 5.38
C SER A 27 -16.18 -7.19 4.38
N ALA A 28 -16.56 -7.51 3.14
CA ALA A 28 -15.63 -7.84 2.08
C ALA A 28 -14.67 -6.66 1.76
N LEU A 29 -15.19 -5.44 1.73
CA LEU A 29 -14.40 -4.24 1.49
C LEU A 29 -13.40 -3.96 2.63
N LYS A 30 -13.82 -4.14 3.90
CA LYS A 30 -12.92 -4.05 5.06
C LYS A 30 -11.78 -5.07 4.97
N LEU A 31 -12.11 -6.31 4.60
CA LEU A 31 -11.11 -7.36 4.40
C LEU A 31 -10.14 -7.00 3.28
N LEU A 32 -10.64 -6.54 2.13
CA LEU A 32 -9.82 -6.12 1.00
C LEU A 32 -8.88 -4.96 1.39
N HIS A 33 -9.40 -3.97 2.13
CA HIS A 33 -8.60 -2.85 2.63
C HIS A 33 -7.46 -3.33 3.54
N LEU A 34 -7.77 -4.22 4.48
CA LEU A 34 -6.77 -4.78 5.40
C LEU A 34 -5.71 -5.62 4.67
N LEU A 35 -6.13 -6.46 3.73
CA LEU A 35 -5.22 -7.25 2.90
C LEU A 35 -4.30 -6.35 2.07
N ALA A 36 -4.84 -5.29 1.45
CA ALA A 36 -4.04 -4.32 0.72
C ALA A 36 -3.03 -3.62 1.65
N ALA A 37 -3.43 -3.27 2.88
CA ALA A 37 -2.54 -2.67 3.87
C ALA A 37 -1.37 -3.60 4.22
N VAL A 38 -1.67 -4.87 4.51
CA VAL A 38 -0.68 -5.89 4.85
C VAL A 38 0.27 -6.17 3.68
N VAL A 39 -0.26 -6.30 2.46
CA VAL A 39 0.54 -6.50 1.25
C VAL A 39 1.45 -5.30 1.00
N MET A 40 0.91 -4.08 1.06
CA MET A 40 1.69 -2.86 0.82
C MET A 40 2.85 -2.73 1.81
N PHE A 41 2.55 -2.84 3.11
CA PHE A 41 3.56 -2.66 4.15
C PHE A 41 4.56 -3.82 4.20
N GLY A 42 4.07 -5.07 4.12
CA GLY A 42 4.92 -6.26 4.15
C GLY A 42 5.85 -6.33 2.93
N ALA A 43 5.33 -6.07 1.73
CA ALA A 43 6.17 -6.00 0.52
C ALA A 43 7.16 -4.83 0.60
N GLY A 44 6.75 -3.68 1.16
CA GLY A 44 7.63 -2.53 1.40
C GLY A 44 8.82 -2.90 2.30
N LEU A 45 8.58 -3.52 3.45
CA LEU A 45 9.65 -3.97 4.34
C LEU A 45 10.57 -5.02 3.68
N THR A 46 9.98 -5.99 2.98
CA THR A 46 10.72 -7.08 2.34
C THR A 46 11.63 -6.56 1.22
N THR A 47 11.11 -5.69 0.36
CA THR A 47 11.89 -5.07 -0.71
C THR A 47 13.02 -4.20 -0.16
N ALA A 48 12.76 -3.47 0.94
CA ALA A 48 13.80 -2.67 1.59
C ALA A 48 14.92 -3.54 2.16
N PHE A 49 14.56 -4.64 2.82
CA PHE A 49 15.51 -5.60 3.38
C PHE A 49 16.41 -6.19 2.30
N PHE A 50 15.85 -6.71 1.21
CA PHE A 50 16.65 -7.29 0.13
C PHE A 50 17.53 -6.25 -0.57
N MET A 51 17.02 -5.04 -0.81
CA MET A 51 17.80 -3.97 -1.41
C MET A 51 19.01 -3.58 -0.55
N LEU A 52 18.83 -3.52 0.77
CA LEU A 52 19.89 -3.27 1.74
C LEU A 52 20.93 -4.40 1.79
N GLN A 53 20.47 -5.66 1.77
CA GLN A 53 21.37 -6.82 1.71
C GLN A 53 22.21 -6.79 0.43
N ALA A 54 21.61 -6.44 -0.71
CA ALA A 54 22.30 -6.39 -1.97
C ALA A 54 23.32 -5.24 -2.06
N ASP A 55 22.99 -4.06 -1.54
CA ASP A 55 23.93 -2.94 -1.45
C ASP A 55 25.13 -3.25 -0.55
N ARG A 56 24.90 -3.97 0.57
CA ARG A 56 25.98 -4.41 1.47
C ARG A 56 26.89 -5.45 0.87
N ALA A 57 26.38 -6.32 -0.01
CA ALA A 57 27.19 -7.33 -0.69
C ALA A 57 28.21 -6.70 -1.65
N GLY A 58 27.91 -5.51 -2.20
CA GLY A 58 28.82 -4.78 -3.08
C GLY A 58 29.04 -5.40 -4.47
N ASP A 59 28.39 -6.53 -4.76
CA ASP A 59 28.43 -7.19 -6.07
C ASP A 59 27.40 -6.60 -7.03
N ALA A 60 27.86 -6.16 -8.20
CA ALA A 60 27.02 -5.61 -9.25
C ALA A 60 25.98 -6.61 -9.78
N ALA A 61 26.35 -7.90 -9.91
CA ALA A 61 25.44 -8.92 -10.45
C ALA A 61 24.31 -9.22 -9.47
N HIS A 62 24.63 -9.43 -8.20
CA HIS A 62 23.65 -9.59 -7.14
C HIS A 62 22.74 -8.36 -7.00
N MET A 63 23.31 -7.15 -7.03
CA MET A 63 22.54 -5.91 -6.98
C MET A 63 21.58 -5.76 -8.16
N ALA A 64 22.04 -6.06 -9.39
CA ALA A 64 21.21 -6.00 -10.58
C ALA A 64 20.01 -6.95 -10.49
N ALA A 65 20.24 -8.20 -10.07
CA ALA A 65 19.19 -9.20 -9.92
C ALA A 65 18.16 -8.79 -8.85
N THR A 66 18.64 -8.35 -7.68
CA THR A 66 17.78 -7.95 -6.56
C THR A 66 16.98 -6.70 -6.89
N ALA A 67 17.62 -5.66 -7.42
CA ALA A 67 16.95 -4.41 -7.75
C ALA A 67 15.86 -4.59 -8.83
N ARG A 68 16.07 -5.47 -9.82
CA ARG A 68 15.02 -5.86 -10.77
C ARG A 68 13.82 -6.50 -10.08
N ALA A 69 14.06 -7.45 -9.19
CA ALA A 69 12.99 -8.14 -8.48
C ALA A 69 12.20 -7.16 -7.60
N VAL A 70 12.90 -6.27 -6.89
CA VAL A 70 12.30 -5.20 -6.08
C VAL A 70 11.42 -4.29 -6.92
N VAL A 71 11.92 -3.78 -8.05
CA VAL A 71 11.15 -2.90 -8.93
C VAL A 71 9.91 -3.59 -9.50
N ARG A 72 9.98 -4.90 -9.78
CA ARG A 72 8.79 -5.68 -10.18
C ARG A 72 7.80 -5.82 -9.03
N ALA A 73 8.28 -6.14 -7.83
CA ALA A 73 7.44 -6.26 -6.64
C ALA A 73 6.73 -4.94 -6.33
N GLU A 74 7.41 -3.80 -6.44
CA GLU A 74 6.76 -2.50 -6.25
C GLU A 74 5.64 -2.25 -7.27
N ARG A 75 5.86 -2.57 -8.55
CA ARG A 75 4.84 -2.37 -9.59
C ARG A 75 3.67 -3.33 -9.49
N LEU A 76 3.92 -4.59 -9.12
CA LEU A 76 2.92 -5.65 -9.14
C LEU A 76 2.17 -5.82 -7.82
N LEU A 77 2.79 -5.44 -6.69
CA LEU A 77 2.21 -5.61 -5.37
C LEU A 77 1.87 -4.26 -4.73
N ILE A 78 2.82 -3.32 -4.72
CA ILE A 78 2.67 -2.07 -3.96
C ILE A 78 1.79 -1.07 -4.71
N VAL A 79 2.03 -0.80 -6.01
CA VAL A 79 1.18 0.11 -6.79
C VAL A 79 -0.31 -0.28 -6.72
N PRO A 80 -0.70 -1.56 -6.95
CA PRO A 80 -2.10 -1.94 -6.85
C PRO A 80 -2.63 -1.84 -5.42
N ALA A 81 -1.82 -2.22 -4.42
CA ALA A 81 -2.24 -2.13 -3.02
C ALA A 81 -2.47 -0.68 -2.58
N VAL A 82 -1.62 0.27 -2.97
CA VAL A 82 -1.80 1.72 -2.73
C VAL A 82 -3.13 2.20 -3.31
N LEU A 83 -3.43 1.83 -4.56
CA LEU A 83 -4.70 2.19 -5.22
C LEU A 83 -5.90 1.56 -4.50
N LEU A 84 -5.82 0.28 -4.16
CA LEU A 84 -6.86 -0.42 -3.42
C LEU A 84 -7.11 0.23 -2.06
N LEU A 85 -6.06 0.64 -1.34
CA LEU A 85 -6.19 1.32 -0.05
C LEU A 85 -6.91 2.64 -0.15
N LEU A 86 -6.58 3.46 -1.16
CA LEU A 86 -7.24 4.73 -1.37
C LEU A 86 -8.73 4.53 -1.70
N LEU A 87 -9.03 3.67 -2.68
CA LEU A 87 -10.40 3.42 -3.12
C LEU A 87 -11.24 2.80 -2.01
N SER A 88 -10.75 1.71 -1.40
CA SER A 88 -11.49 1.03 -0.34
C SER A 88 -11.61 1.87 0.93
N GLY A 89 -10.60 2.70 1.26
CA GLY A 89 -10.66 3.61 2.40
C GLY A 89 -11.75 4.67 2.24
N MET A 90 -11.84 5.30 1.06
CA MET A 90 -12.89 6.28 0.76
C MET A 90 -14.28 5.63 0.78
N SER A 91 -14.43 4.47 0.12
CA SER A 91 -15.70 3.73 0.11
C SER A 91 -16.13 3.30 1.51
N LEU A 92 -15.20 2.89 2.39
CA LEU A 92 -15.50 2.55 3.78
C LEU A 92 -15.91 3.75 4.63
N ALA A 93 -15.37 4.94 4.35
CA ALA A 93 -15.77 6.16 5.04
C ALA A 93 -17.20 6.56 4.65
N GLU A 94 -17.54 6.47 3.35
CA GLU A 94 -18.88 6.77 2.85
C GLU A 94 -19.92 5.77 3.38
N LEU A 95 -19.62 4.45 3.36
CA LEU A 95 -20.51 3.42 3.90
C LEU A 95 -20.76 3.55 5.41
N ARG A 96 -19.82 4.12 6.16
CA ARG A 96 -19.99 4.39 7.60
C ARG A 96 -20.66 5.71 7.90
N GLY A 97 -21.01 6.51 6.88
CA GLY A 97 -21.57 7.85 7.06
C GLY A 97 -20.62 8.81 7.79
N LEU A 98 -19.30 8.60 7.68
CA LEU A 98 -18.33 9.47 8.33
C LEU A 98 -18.30 10.84 7.63
N PRO A 99 -18.37 11.95 8.39
CA PRO A 99 -18.14 13.28 7.86
C PRO A 99 -16.77 13.37 7.17
N ARG A 100 -16.69 14.02 6.00
CA ARG A 100 -15.43 14.11 5.22
C ARG A 100 -14.35 14.93 5.92
N ASP A 101 -14.75 15.77 6.87
CA ASP A 101 -13.92 16.61 7.73
C ASP A 101 -13.50 15.91 9.04
N THR A 102 -13.78 14.61 9.20
CA THR A 102 -13.31 13.83 10.35
C THR A 102 -11.79 13.99 10.53
N PRO A 103 -11.30 14.58 11.64
CA PRO A 103 -9.91 15.05 11.74
C PRO A 103 -8.84 13.99 11.47
N TRP A 104 -8.98 12.79 12.06
CA TRP A 104 -8.04 11.68 11.86
C TRP A 104 -8.08 11.14 10.42
N LEU A 105 -9.23 11.20 9.75
CA LEU A 105 -9.38 10.75 8.36
C LEU A 105 -8.69 11.73 7.41
N VAL A 106 -8.91 13.03 7.61
CA VAL A 106 -8.22 14.10 6.85
C VAL A 106 -6.72 14.00 7.05
N ALA A 107 -6.26 13.89 8.31
CA ALA A 107 -4.85 13.70 8.63
C ALA A 107 -4.27 12.47 7.92
N SER A 108 -5.00 11.34 7.90
CA SER A 108 -4.56 10.13 7.21
C SER A 108 -4.42 10.34 5.71
N VAL A 109 -5.36 11.03 5.05
CA VAL A 109 -5.30 11.33 3.61
C VAL A 109 -4.13 12.27 3.29
N VAL A 110 -3.87 13.27 4.14
CA VAL A 110 -2.73 14.18 3.99
C VAL A 110 -1.42 13.42 4.11
N VAL A 111 -1.25 12.63 5.17
CA VAL A 111 -0.03 11.82 5.37
C VAL A 111 0.13 10.81 4.23
N PHE A 112 -0.94 10.14 3.79
CA PHE A 112 -0.92 9.23 2.65
C PHE A 112 -0.43 9.92 1.37
N SER A 113 -0.92 11.13 1.10
CA SER A 113 -0.51 11.91 -0.07
C SER A 113 0.97 12.30 -0.01
N LEU A 114 1.46 12.73 1.16
CA LEU A 114 2.87 13.05 1.38
C LEU A 114 3.78 11.83 1.23
N VAL A 115 3.38 10.70 1.81
CA VAL A 115 4.08 9.41 1.67
C VAL A 115 4.13 8.98 0.21
N GLY A 116 3.00 9.07 -0.51
CA GLY A 116 2.94 8.80 -1.95
C GLY A 116 3.89 9.69 -2.76
N LEU A 117 3.96 10.98 -2.43
CA LEU A 117 4.88 11.92 -3.09
C LEU A 117 6.36 11.58 -2.83
N ILE A 118 6.71 11.14 -1.62
CA ILE A 118 8.06 10.69 -1.25
C ILE A 118 8.41 9.36 -1.94
N TRP A 119 7.42 8.48 -2.09
CA TRP A 119 7.58 7.16 -2.66
C TRP A 119 7.88 7.18 -4.16
N LEU A 120 7.32 8.11 -4.93
CA LEU A 120 7.59 8.22 -6.37
C LEU A 120 9.09 8.39 -6.72
N PRO A 121 9.84 9.32 -6.08
CA PRO A 121 11.30 9.39 -6.19
C PRO A 121 12.04 8.11 -5.77
N VAL A 122 11.54 7.39 -4.75
CA VAL A 122 12.13 6.12 -4.30
C VAL A 122 12.08 5.09 -5.44
N MET A 123 10.92 4.89 -6.07
CA MET A 123 10.77 3.99 -7.22
C MET A 123 11.71 4.37 -8.38
N TRP A 124 11.82 5.67 -8.64
CA TRP A 124 12.69 6.17 -9.71
C TRP A 124 14.17 5.88 -9.42
N LEU A 125 14.63 6.12 -8.19
CA LEU A 125 15.99 5.82 -7.75
C LEU A 125 16.29 4.33 -7.82
N GLN A 126 15.37 3.47 -7.38
CA GLN A 126 15.54 2.02 -7.49
C GLN A 126 15.68 1.58 -8.94
N GLY A 127 14.83 2.08 -9.84
CA GLY A 127 14.93 1.79 -11.27
C GLY A 127 16.25 2.27 -11.89
N ARG A 128 16.77 3.43 -11.45
CA ARG A 128 18.08 3.95 -11.88
C ARG A 128 19.23 3.10 -11.35
N ALA A 129 19.18 2.69 -10.08
CA ALA A 129 20.16 1.81 -9.46
C ALA A 129 20.17 0.43 -10.15
N ALA A 130 19.01 -0.13 -10.47
CA ALA A 130 18.86 -1.40 -11.17
C ALA A 130 19.54 -1.37 -12.55
N ARG A 131 19.18 -0.39 -13.40
CA ARG A 131 19.77 -0.24 -14.74
C ARG A 131 21.28 -0.02 -14.70
N LEU A 132 21.75 0.70 -13.68
CA LEU A 132 23.17 0.95 -13.51
C LEU A 132 23.92 -0.33 -13.10
N ALA A 133 23.40 -1.05 -12.11
CA ALA A 133 23.98 -2.31 -11.67
C ALA A 133 23.99 -3.34 -12.80
N GLU A 134 22.93 -3.38 -13.62
CA GLU A 134 22.85 -4.21 -14.84
C GLU A 134 23.98 -3.93 -15.82
N ALA A 135 24.20 -2.66 -16.15
CA ALA A 135 25.26 -2.27 -17.08
C ALA A 135 26.64 -2.66 -16.54
N CYS A 136 26.89 -2.46 -15.24
CA CYS A 136 28.14 -2.85 -14.58
C CYS A 136 28.31 -4.38 -14.58
N ALA A 137 27.26 -5.13 -14.25
CA ALA A 137 27.29 -6.59 -14.25
C ALA A 137 27.57 -7.17 -15.64
N ALA A 138 26.95 -6.61 -16.69
CA ALA A 138 27.17 -7.03 -18.08
C ALA A 138 28.61 -6.78 -18.56
N GLN A 139 29.28 -5.76 -18.01
CA GLN A 139 30.65 -5.38 -18.38
C GLN A 139 31.71 -5.93 -17.42
N GLY A 140 31.32 -6.68 -16.38
CA GLY A 140 32.24 -7.14 -15.33
C GLY A 140 32.91 -6.01 -14.56
N GLN A 141 32.26 -4.85 -14.47
CA GLN A 141 32.80 -3.66 -13.82
C GLN A 141 32.25 -3.47 -12.40
N PRO A 142 33.03 -2.86 -11.49
CA PRO A 142 32.55 -2.51 -10.16
C PRO A 142 31.48 -1.42 -10.21
N LEU A 143 30.67 -1.34 -9.15
CA LEU A 143 29.63 -0.30 -9.01
C LEU A 143 30.27 1.09 -8.89
N PRO A 144 29.92 2.06 -9.75
CA PRO A 144 30.57 3.37 -9.78
C PRO A 144 30.07 4.30 -8.67
N ALA A 145 30.82 5.35 -8.33
CA ALA A 145 30.45 6.31 -7.28
C ALA A 145 29.05 6.96 -7.45
N ARG A 146 28.55 7.07 -8.69
CA ARG A 146 27.17 7.52 -8.96
C ARG A 146 26.10 6.58 -8.37
N PHE A 147 26.36 5.27 -8.32
CA PHE A 147 25.47 4.29 -7.69
C PHE A 147 25.31 4.59 -6.19
N ARG A 148 26.42 4.86 -5.50
CA ARG A 148 26.40 5.20 -4.08
C ARG A 148 25.54 6.43 -3.78
N ARG A 149 25.58 7.45 -4.65
CA ARG A 149 24.70 8.63 -4.53
C ARG A 149 23.22 8.25 -4.62
N TYR A 150 22.84 7.36 -5.53
CA TYR A 150 21.45 6.88 -5.60
C TYR A 150 21.04 6.13 -4.35
N MET A 151 21.90 5.25 -3.83
CA MET A 151 21.59 4.49 -2.61
C MET A 151 21.46 5.39 -1.38
N ILE A 152 22.32 6.41 -1.22
CA ILE A 152 22.20 7.37 -0.11
C ILE A 152 20.86 8.11 -0.14
N TRP A 153 20.45 8.61 -1.30
CA TRP A 153 19.14 9.27 -1.43
C TRP A 153 17.99 8.30 -1.25
N TRP A 154 18.12 7.07 -1.76
CA TRP A 154 17.15 6.01 -1.55
C TRP A 154 16.94 5.71 -0.07
N TYR A 155 18.01 5.53 0.72
CA TYR A 155 17.91 5.33 2.17
C TYR A 155 17.23 6.50 2.88
N ARG A 156 17.60 7.74 2.51
CA ARG A 156 17.04 8.96 3.12
C ARG A 156 15.54 9.10 2.89
N LEU A 157 15.04 8.69 1.74
CA LEU A 157 13.62 8.77 1.40
C LEU A 157 12.83 7.57 1.93
N ARG A 158 13.47 6.39 2.03
CA ARG A 158 12.85 5.16 2.51
C ARG A 158 12.40 5.26 3.97
N TRP A 159 13.21 5.90 4.83
CA TRP A 159 12.87 6.06 6.25
C TRP A 159 11.60 6.90 6.48
N PRO A 160 11.48 8.13 5.96
CA PRO A 160 10.25 8.92 6.06
C PRO A 160 9.02 8.22 5.46
N GLU A 161 9.19 7.52 4.34
CA GLU A 161 8.11 6.75 3.70
C GLU A 161 7.59 5.64 4.64
N SER A 162 8.49 4.84 5.22
CA SER A 162 8.12 3.77 6.14
C SER A 162 7.50 4.29 7.46
N LEU A 163 8.04 5.39 8.00
CA LEU A 163 7.49 6.03 9.20
C LEU A 163 6.12 6.65 8.94
N GLY A 164 5.93 7.27 7.77
CA GLY A 164 4.63 7.80 7.37
C GLY A 164 3.58 6.70 7.19
N ALA A 165 3.96 5.56 6.60
CA ALA A 165 3.07 4.40 6.53
C ALA A 165 2.64 3.92 7.93
N LEU A 166 3.59 3.82 8.88
CA LEU A 166 3.30 3.45 10.26
C LEU A 166 2.38 4.46 10.96
N LEU A 167 2.59 5.75 10.71
CA LEU A 167 1.71 6.82 11.22
C LEU A 167 0.28 6.66 10.69
N ILE A 168 0.10 6.34 9.40
CA ILE A 168 -1.24 6.07 8.83
C ILE A 168 -1.89 4.88 9.53
N PHE A 169 -1.16 3.79 9.77
CA PHE A 169 -1.68 2.66 10.55
C PHE A 169 -2.13 3.10 11.95
N ALA A 170 -1.31 3.89 12.65
CA ALA A 170 -1.65 4.40 13.96
C ALA A 170 -2.93 5.26 13.92
N LEU A 171 -3.07 6.17 12.94
CA LEU A 171 -4.27 7.00 12.77
C LEU A 171 -5.52 6.14 12.52
N MET A 172 -5.43 5.13 11.66
CA MET A 172 -6.55 4.24 11.32
C MET A 172 -6.99 3.35 12.47
N VAL A 173 -6.04 2.95 13.34
CA VAL A 173 -6.29 2.09 14.50
C VAL A 173 -6.82 2.89 15.69
N PHE A 174 -6.16 3.99 16.03
CA PHE A 174 -6.49 4.74 17.24
C PHE A 174 -7.63 5.74 17.06
N GLN A 175 -7.96 6.13 15.81
CA GLN A 175 -9.07 7.03 15.45
C GLN A 175 -9.27 8.18 16.44
N PRO A 176 -8.21 8.96 16.69
CA PRO A 176 -8.22 9.97 17.74
C PRO A 176 -9.21 11.11 17.44
N GLN A 177 -9.81 11.64 18.52
CA GLN A 177 -10.96 12.54 18.49
C GLN A 177 -10.59 13.99 18.87
N TRP A 178 -9.34 14.40 18.65
CA TRP A 178 -8.86 15.74 19.02
C TRP A 178 -9.64 16.86 18.32
#